data_AF-A0A2T1M065-F1
#
_entry.id   AF-A0A2T1M065-F1
#
_cell.length_a   1.000
_cell.length_b   1.000
_cell.length_c   1.000
_cell.angle_alpha   90.00
_cell.angle_beta   90.00
_cell.angle_gamma   90.00
#
_symmetry.space_group_name_H-M   'P 1'
#
loop_
_entity.id
_entity.type
_entity.pdbx_description
1 polymer ?
#
loop_
_entity_poly.entity_id
_entity_poly.type
_entity_poly.pdbx_seq_one_letter_code
_entity_poly.pdbx_strand_id
1 'polypeptide(L)'
;MQKVSLLILISILGFLSGNQTISAQSSTPRSSFDDYRKECLQQATQQGLATDSANDLCNCTMTKIRSQYTIQQFQTLVQKSKTDRATAQRLSSIGESCLDSVLYE
;
A
#
# COMPACT_ATOMS: atom_id res chain seq x y z
N MET A 1 -16.61 -3.35 -17.56
CA MET A 1 -17.17 -2.21 -16.81
C MET A 1 -18.28 -2.73 -15.91
N GLN A 2 -18.01 -2.97 -14.63
CA GLN A 2 -19.04 -3.36 -13.66
C GLN A 2 -18.85 -2.48 -12.42
N LYS A 3 -19.76 -1.51 -12.29
CA LYS A 3 -19.91 -0.62 -11.14
C LYS A 3 -20.15 -1.51 -9.92
N VAL A 4 -19.13 -1.72 -9.08
CA VAL A 4 -19.33 -2.33 -7.77
C VAL A 4 -20.06 -1.29 -6.93
N SER A 5 -21.35 -1.55 -6.81
CA SER A 5 -22.35 -0.74 -6.14
C SER A 5 -21.96 -0.54 -4.68
N LEU A 6 -21.53 0.68 -4.37
CA LEU A 6 -21.53 1.26 -3.04
C LEU A 6 -22.98 1.18 -2.50
N LEU A 7 -23.17 0.70 -1.25
CA LEU A 7 -24.34 0.92 -0.38
C LEU A 7 -25.54 -0.05 -0.33
N ILE A 8 -25.40 -1.38 -0.19
CA ILE A 8 -26.50 -2.23 0.34
C ILE A 8 -25.92 -3.29 1.29
N LEU A 9 -25.84 -3.00 2.60
CA LEU A 9 -26.84 -3.29 3.66
C LEU A 9 -26.47 -4.59 4.42
N ILE A 10 -25.78 -4.47 5.56
CA ILE A 10 -26.42 -4.44 6.90
C ILE A 10 -27.48 -5.53 7.02
N SER A 11 -27.07 -6.76 7.33
CA SER A 11 -27.93 -7.82 7.91
C SER A 11 -27.09 -9.05 8.30
N ILE A 12 -26.43 -9.01 9.45
CA ILE A 12 -26.25 -10.20 10.29
C ILE A 12 -26.01 -9.75 11.74
N LEU A 13 -27.11 -9.59 12.46
CA LEU A 13 -27.11 -9.52 13.92
C LEU A 13 -26.99 -10.95 14.46
N GLY A 14 -25.88 -11.21 15.16
CA GLY A 14 -25.86 -12.09 16.32
C GLY A 14 -25.44 -13.54 16.10
N PHE A 15 -24.12 -13.80 15.99
CA PHE A 15 -23.50 -14.98 16.61
C PHE A 15 -22.14 -14.59 17.21
N LEU A 16 -22.13 -14.52 18.53
CA LEU A 16 -21.12 -15.01 19.48
C LEU A 16 -19.63 -15.00 19.05
N SER A 17 -18.86 -14.17 19.78
CA SER A 17 -17.47 -14.39 20.17
C SER A 17 -16.48 -14.85 19.09
N GLY A 18 -16.32 -14.03 18.06
CA GLY A 18 -15.03 -13.91 17.39
C GLY A 18 -14.49 -12.52 17.69
N ASN A 19 -13.55 -12.41 18.63
CA ASN A 19 -12.76 -11.21 18.83
C ASN A 19 -11.83 -11.08 17.60
N GLN A 20 -12.42 -10.78 16.43
CA GLN A 20 -11.69 -10.35 15.26
C GLN A 20 -11.29 -8.93 15.57
N THR A 21 -10.21 -8.83 16.35
CA THR A 21 -9.37 -7.65 16.38
C THR A 21 -9.10 -7.36 14.91
N ILE A 22 -9.86 -6.41 14.35
CA ILE A 22 -9.42 -5.62 13.21
C ILE A 22 -8.01 -5.26 13.63
N SER A 23 -7.03 -5.89 13.01
CA SER A 23 -5.64 -5.56 13.25
C SER A 23 -5.53 -4.17 12.67
N ALA A 24 -5.88 -3.17 13.50
CA ALA A 24 -5.40 -1.83 13.37
C ALA A 24 -3.91 -2.06 13.30
N GLN A 25 -3.39 -2.09 12.06
CA GLN A 25 -1.98 -2.16 11.76
C GLN A 25 -1.37 -1.15 12.71
N SER A 26 -0.75 -1.67 13.76
CA SER A 26 -0.04 -0.88 14.75
C SER A 26 1.06 -0.25 13.94
N SER A 27 0.79 0.97 13.48
CA SER A 27 1.68 1.72 12.64
C SER A 27 2.82 2.14 13.54
N THR A 28 3.79 1.24 13.73
CA THR A 28 5.12 1.61 14.16
C THR A 28 5.49 2.80 13.29
N PRO A 29 5.84 3.96 13.87
CA PRO A 29 6.19 5.13 13.08
C PRO A 29 7.27 4.72 12.09
N ARG A 30 6.95 4.71 10.79
CA ARG A 30 7.90 4.28 9.76
C ARG A 30 9.01 5.29 9.71
N SER A 31 10.17 4.91 10.22
CA SER A 31 11.31 5.81 10.38
C SER A 31 12.32 5.64 9.26
N SER A 32 12.25 4.55 8.49
CA SER A 32 13.18 4.24 7.40
C SER A 32 12.48 3.80 6.12
N PHE A 33 13.17 3.91 5.00
CA PHE A 33 12.69 3.35 3.73
C PHE A 33 12.55 1.83 3.75
N ASP A 34 13.30 1.13 4.61
CA ASP A 34 13.19 -0.32 4.73
C ASP A 34 11.87 -0.73 5.42
N ASP A 35 11.37 0.09 6.34
CA ASP A 35 10.06 -0.14 6.96
C ASP A 35 8.92 0.03 5.94
N TYR A 36 9.04 1.02 5.06
CA TYR A 36 8.12 1.20 3.93
C TYR A 36 8.22 0.05 2.90
N ARG A 37 9.44 -0.45 2.65
CA ARG A 37 9.64 -1.63 1.79
C ARG A 37 8.95 -2.87 2.36
N LYS A 38 9.10 -3.12 3.66
CA LYS A 38 8.48 -4.25 4.36
C LYS A 38 6.95 -4.17 4.32
N GLU A 39 6.38 -2.98 4.55
CA GLU A 39 4.94 -2.77 4.39
C GLU A 39 4.49 -3.05 2.97
N CYS A 40 5.19 -2.49 1.97
CA CYS A 40 4.88 -2.72 0.57
C CYS A 40 4.85 -4.22 0.26
N LEU A 41 5.86 -4.97 0.71
CA LEU A 41 5.95 -6.42 0.50
C LEU A 41 4.75 -7.14 1.15
N GLN A 42 4.43 -6.78 2.39
CA GLN A 42 3.29 -7.35 3.11
C GLN A 42 1.97 -7.06 2.38
N GLN A 43 1.76 -5.83 1.91
CA GLN A 43 0.52 -5.45 1.23
C GLN A 43 0.41 -6.09 -0.15
N ALA A 44 1.48 -6.09 -0.94
CA ALA A 44 1.52 -6.68 -2.28
C ALA A 44 1.24 -8.19 -2.23
N THR A 45 1.87 -8.91 -1.28
CA THR A 45 1.61 -10.35 -1.09
C THR A 45 0.19 -10.61 -0.60
N GLN A 46 -0.35 -9.78 0.31
CA GLN A 46 -1.76 -9.86 0.74
C GLN A 46 -2.75 -9.61 -0.41
N GLN A 47 -2.34 -8.84 -1.42
CA GLN A 47 -3.12 -8.60 -2.65
C GLN A 47 -2.94 -9.70 -3.71
N GLY A 48 -2.17 -10.75 -3.41
CA GLY A 48 -2.02 -11.93 -4.27
C GLY A 48 -0.82 -11.89 -5.21
N LEU A 49 0.09 -10.92 -5.10
CA LEU A 49 1.34 -10.97 -5.85
C LEU A 49 2.22 -12.09 -5.29
N ALA A 50 2.88 -12.83 -6.18
CA ALA A 50 3.93 -13.77 -5.81
C ALA A 50 5.05 -13.03 -5.05
N THR A 51 5.69 -13.69 -4.09
CA THR A 51 6.70 -13.09 -3.22
C THR A 51 7.85 -12.45 -4.00
N ASP A 52 8.28 -13.07 -5.09
CA ASP A 52 9.38 -12.55 -5.93
C ASP A 52 8.94 -11.29 -6.67
N SER A 53 7.79 -11.35 -7.36
CA SER A 53 7.16 -10.19 -8.01
C SER A 53 6.89 -9.02 -7.04
N ALA A 54 6.46 -9.33 -5.81
CA ALA A 54 6.25 -8.33 -4.77
C ALA A 54 7.58 -7.72 -4.29
N ASN A 55 8.64 -8.52 -4.18
CA ASN A 55 9.98 -8.00 -3.88
C ASN A 55 10.45 -7.05 -4.97
N ASP A 56 10.33 -7.41 -6.24
CA ASP A 56 10.78 -6.59 -7.36
C ASP A 56 10.02 -5.28 -7.44
N LEU A 57 8.69 -5.34 -7.33
CA LEU A 57 7.83 -4.15 -7.26
C LEU A 57 8.24 -3.20 -6.13
N CYS A 58 8.40 -3.73 -4.92
CA CYS A 58 8.70 -2.91 -3.74
C CYS A 58 10.12 -2.37 -3.76
N ASN A 59 11.10 -3.13 -4.26
CA ASN A 59 12.47 -2.68 -4.44
C ASN A 59 12.56 -1.56 -5.48
N CYS A 60 11.91 -1.73 -6.64
CA CYS A 60 11.84 -0.71 -7.68
C CYS A 60 11.19 0.58 -7.14
N THR A 61 10.05 0.45 -6.46
CA THR A 61 9.29 1.59 -5.93
C THR A 61 10.12 2.37 -4.92
N MET A 62 10.73 1.69 -3.95
CA MET A 62 11.57 2.34 -2.95
C MET A 62 12.82 2.97 -3.57
N THR A 63 13.41 2.37 -4.59
CA THR A 63 14.56 2.93 -5.30
C THR A 63 14.20 4.25 -5.98
N LYS A 64 13.07 4.30 -6.71
CA LYS A 64 12.59 5.53 -7.35
C LYS A 64 12.26 6.61 -6.31
N ILE A 65 11.61 6.26 -5.20
CA ILE A 65 11.30 7.22 -4.13
C ILE A 65 12.59 7.75 -3.49
N ARG A 66 13.54 6.89 -3.15
CA ARG A 66 14.85 7.27 -2.58
C ARG A 66 15.63 8.21 -3.50
N SER A 67 15.48 8.06 -4.81
CA SER A 67 16.15 8.95 -5.79
C SER A 67 15.57 10.37 -5.84
N GLN A 68 14.33 10.57 -5.37
CA GLN A 68 13.62 11.85 -5.47
C GLN A 68 13.41 12.54 -4.11
N TYR A 69 13.37 11.78 -3.02
CA TYR A 69 12.98 12.29 -1.71
C TYR A 69 13.90 11.76 -0.62
N THR A 70 14.16 12.60 0.38
CA THR A 70 14.66 12.13 1.67
C THR A 70 13.56 11.37 2.42
N ILE A 71 13.93 10.61 3.45
CA ILE A 71 12.95 9.86 4.25
C ILE A 71 11.91 10.79 4.90
N GLN A 72 12.32 11.98 5.36
CA GLN A 72 11.42 12.97 5.97
C GLN A 72 10.44 13.56 4.96
N GLN A 73 10.91 13.87 3.75
CA GLN A 73 10.07 14.34 2.65
C GLN A 73 9.07 13.26 2.25
N PHE A 74 9.52 12.00 2.12
CA PHE A 74 8.63 10.90 1.78
C PHE A 74 7.57 10.65 2.85
N GLN A 75 7.93 10.66 4.14
CA GLN A 75 6.96 10.57 5.24
C GLN A 75 5.89 11.66 5.15
N THR A 76 6.31 12.90 4.85
CA THR A 76 5.38 14.02 4.66
C THR A 76 4.43 13.77 3.50
N LEU A 77 4.94 13.26 2.37
CA LEU A 77 4.11 12.90 1.21
C LEU A 77 3.13 11.77 1.54
N VAL A 78 3.54 10.75 2.29
CA VAL A 78 2.66 9.66 2.73
C VAL A 78 1.55 10.15 3.67
N GLN A 79 1.83 11.11 4.57
CA GLN A 79 0.75 11.69 5.38
C GLN A 79 -0.17 12.56 4.53
N LYS A 80 0.41 13.36 3.63
CA LYS A 80 -0.35 14.25 2.75
C LYS A 80 -1.24 13.48 1.78
N SER A 81 -0.81 12.33 1.25
CA SER A 81 -1.61 11.52 0.32
C SER A 81 -2.93 11.00 0.91
N LYS A 82 -3.06 10.96 2.24
CA LYS A 82 -4.31 10.56 2.92
C LYS A 82 -5.47 11.52 2.63
N THR A 83 -5.18 12.78 2.32
CA THR A 83 -6.17 13.83 2.09
C THR A 83 -5.97 14.58 0.78
N ASP A 84 -4.78 14.54 0.19
CA ASP A 84 -4.42 15.21 -1.06
C ASP A 84 -4.33 14.22 -2.23
N ARG A 85 -5.32 14.31 -3.13
CA ARG A 85 -5.45 13.40 -4.27
C ARG A 85 -4.25 13.48 -5.22
N ALA A 86 -3.70 14.67 -5.46
CA ALA A 86 -2.57 14.85 -6.38
C ALA A 86 -1.31 14.16 -5.84
N THR A 87 -1.07 14.24 -4.53
CA THR A 87 0.03 13.57 -3.85
C THR A 87 -0.18 12.05 -3.87
N ALA A 88 -1.40 11.58 -3.62
CA ALA A 88 -1.73 10.16 -3.75
C ALA A 88 -1.45 9.63 -5.16
N GLN A 89 -1.94 10.34 -6.19
CA GLN A 89 -1.71 9.99 -7.58
C GLN A 89 -0.22 9.95 -7.91
N ARG A 90 0.56 10.94 -7.45
CA ARG A 90 1.99 10.97 -7.71
C ARG A 90 2.73 9.78 -7.09
N LEU A 91 2.37 9.37 -5.87
CA LEU A 91 2.94 8.18 -5.24
C LEU A 91 2.51 6.89 -5.97
N SER A 92 1.22 6.79 -6.37
CA SER A 92 0.70 5.66 -7.15
C SER A 92 1.40 5.51 -8.49
N SER A 93 1.60 6.59 -9.24
CA SER A 93 2.27 6.54 -10.55
C SER A 93 3.72 6.03 -10.46
N ILE A 94 4.42 6.27 -9.33
CA ILE A 94 5.75 5.68 -9.12
C ILE A 94 5.64 4.16 -8.99
N GLY A 95 4.69 3.66 -8.19
CA GLY A 95 4.45 2.22 -8.03
C GLY A 95 3.98 1.55 -9.32
N GLU A 96 3.05 2.16 -10.04
CA GLU A 96 2.57 1.68 -11.35
C GLU A 96 3.73 1.56 -12.36
N SER A 97 4.62 2.55 -12.42
CA SER A 97 5.80 2.50 -13.30
C SER A 97 6.78 1.36 -12.97
N CYS A 98 6.68 0.76 -11.78
CA CYS A 98 7.44 -0.40 -11.38
C CYS A 98 6.68 -1.71 -11.61
N LEU A 99 5.34 -1.68 -11.63
CA LEU A 99 4.52 -2.84 -11.92
C LEU A 99 4.63 -3.25 -13.40
N ASP A 100 4.76 -2.27 -14.30
CA ASP A 100 5.01 -2.51 -15.72
C ASP A 100 6.32 -3.28 -15.98
N SER A 101 7.29 -3.24 -15.06
CA SER A 101 8.51 -4.05 -15.18
C SER A 101 8.35 -5.48 -14.68
N VAL A 102 7.31 -5.77 -13.88
CA VAL A 102 7.08 -7.08 -13.24
C VAL A 102 6.08 -7.92 -14.03
N LEU A 103 5.17 -7.30 -14.78
CA LEU A 103 4.09 -7.99 -15.52
C LEU A 103 4.50 -8.50 -16.93
N TYR A 104 5.70 -8.16 -17.40
CA TYR A 104 6.17 -8.53 -18.75
C TYR A 104 7.47 -9.37 -18.73
N GLU A 105 7.76 -10.01 -17.60
CA GLU A 105 8.76 -11.10 -17.51
C GLU A 105 8.12 -12.45 -17.83
#